data_AF-A0A5K1BC73-F1
#
_entry.id   AF-A0A5K1BC73-F1
#
_cell.length_a   1.000
_cell.length_b   1.000
_cell.length_c   1.000
_cell.angle_alpha   90.00
_cell.angle_beta   90.00
_cell.angle_gamma   90.00
#
_symmetry.space_group_name_H-M   'P 1'
#
loop_
_entity.id
_entity.type
_entity.pdbx_description
1 polymer ?
#
loop_
_entity_poly.entity_id
_entity_poly.type
_entity_poly.pdbx_seq_one_letter_code
_entity_poly.pdbx_strand_id
1 'polypeptide(L)' 'AFGFQVDNGIPIESWFDDRSDDALPSLLPFLESLVGVDDVRPLIAKKFNLREKVAGAVDPSHCINKVDPFD' A
#
# COMPACT_ATOMS: atom_id res chain seq x y z
N ALA A 1 -5.56 -13.21 -0.43
CA ALA A 1 -4.18 -13.59 -0.83
C ALA A 1 -3.16 -12.49 -0.45
N PHE A 2 -3.34 -11.24 -0.92
CA PHE A 2 -2.40 -10.13 -0.64
C PHE A 2 -2.12 -9.86 0.85
N GLY A 3 -3.14 -9.89 1.72
CA GLY A 3 -2.97 -9.66 3.15
C GLY A 3 -2.00 -10.61 3.88
N PHE A 4 -1.62 -11.74 3.27
CA PHE A 4 -0.63 -12.67 3.82
C PHE A 4 0.79 -12.44 3.30
N GLN A 5 0.96 -11.63 2.25
CA GLN A 5 2.24 -11.37 1.57
C GLN A 5 2.36 -9.89 1.22
N VAL A 6 2.26 -9.04 2.23
CA VAL A 6 2.24 -7.58 2.10
C VAL A 6 3.50 -7.06 1.37
N ASP A 7 4.64 -7.73 1.56
CA ASP A 7 5.93 -7.38 0.92
C ASP A 7 6.00 -7.65 -0.58
N ASN A 8 5.10 -8.48 -1.11
CA ASN A 8 5.01 -8.75 -2.54
C ASN A 8 4.05 -7.78 -3.26
N GLY A 9 3.34 -6.93 -2.53
CA GLY A 9 2.38 -6.01 -3.12
C GLY A 9 3.01 -4.75 -3.66
N ILE A 10 2.44 -4.30 -4.77
CA ILE A 10 2.65 -2.96 -5.28
C ILE A 10 1.29 -2.27 -5.21
N PRO A 11 1.12 -1.23 -4.38
CA PRO A 11 -0.12 -0.49 -4.32
C PRO A 11 -0.28 0.32 -5.62
N ILE A 12 -1.51 0.44 -6.08
CA ILE A 12 -1.88 1.29 -7.20
C ILE A 12 -3.16 2.03 -6.85
N GLU A 13 -3.32 3.23 -7.40
CA GLU A 13 -4.56 3.99 -7.26
C GLU A 13 -5.70 3.23 -7.94
N SER A 14 -6.90 3.30 -7.34
CA SER A 14 -8.09 2.71 -7.93
C SER A 14 -8.58 3.60 -9.06
N TRP A 15 -8.92 3.00 -10.18
CA TRP A 15 -9.43 3.70 -11.34
C TRP A 15 -10.95 3.93 -11.25
N PHE A 16 -11.42 5.14 -11.57
CA PHE A 16 -12.83 5.55 -11.49
C PHE A 16 -13.28 6.33 -12.73
N ASP A 17 -13.21 5.71 -13.91
CA ASP A 17 -13.66 6.28 -15.20
C ASP A 17 -12.93 7.56 -15.66
N ASP A 18 -11.78 7.90 -15.05
CA ASP A 18 -10.93 9.00 -15.52
C ASP A 18 -10.10 8.56 -16.74
N ARG A 19 -10.26 9.28 -17.85
CA ARG A 19 -9.51 9.07 -19.09
C ARG A 19 -8.08 9.60 -19.04
N SER A 20 -7.79 10.45 -18.06
CA SER A 20 -6.47 11.04 -17.84
C SER A 20 -5.65 10.24 -16.83
N ASP A 21 -6.21 9.18 -16.24
CA ASP A 21 -5.52 8.31 -15.30
C ASP A 21 -4.28 7.69 -15.95
N ASP A 22 -3.15 7.83 -15.27
CA ASP A 22 -1.86 7.30 -15.69
C ASP A 22 -1.22 6.41 -14.60
N ALA A 23 -2.03 5.85 -13.69
CA ALA A 23 -1.54 5.03 -12.58
C ALA A 23 -0.76 3.78 -13.06
N LEU A 24 -1.20 3.19 -14.18
CA LEU A 24 -0.50 2.05 -14.80
C LEU A 24 0.79 2.49 -15.54
N PRO A 25 0.77 3.47 -16.47
CA PRO A 25 1.99 4.00 -17.10
C PRO A 25 3.04 4.50 -16.10
N SER A 26 2.64 5.22 -15.06
CA SER A 26 3.56 5.77 -14.05
C SER A 26 4.27 4.69 -13.22
N LEU A 27 3.72 3.47 -13.22
CA LEU A 27 4.34 2.33 -12.56
C LEU A 27 5.47 1.68 -13.38
N LEU A 28 5.46 1.85 -14.71
CA LEU A 28 6.41 1.20 -15.62
C LEU A 28 7.89 1.45 -15.26
N PRO A 29 8.36 2.69 -15.00
CA PRO A 29 9.76 2.91 -14.65
C PRO A 29 10.20 2.16 -13.40
N PHE A 30 9.27 1.94 -12.46
CA PHE A 30 9.57 1.12 -11.29
C PHE A 30 9.63 -0.37 -11.63
N LEU A 31 8.70 -0.90 -12.41
CA LEU A 31 8.72 -2.31 -12.81
C LEU A 31 9.95 -2.64 -13.64
N GLU A 32 10.38 -1.74 -14.52
CA GLU A 32 11.63 -1.86 -15.27
C GLU A 32 12.85 -1.95 -14.35
N SER A 33 12.86 -1.19 -13.24
CA SER A 33 13.95 -1.25 -12.25
C SER A 33 14.03 -2.59 -11.50
N LEU A 34 12.99 -3.41 -11.54
CA LEU A 34 12.97 -4.74 -10.91
C LEU A 34 13.54 -5.84 -11.82
N VAL A 35 13.74 -5.56 -13.12
CA VAL A 35 14.24 -6.56 -14.07
C VAL A 35 15.66 -6.99 -13.69
N GLY A 36 15.88 -8.30 -13.59
CA GLY A 36 17.18 -8.89 -13.25
C GLY A 36 17.55 -8.82 -11.77
N VAL A 37 16.65 -8.32 -10.91
CA VAL A 37 16.81 -8.36 -9.46
C VAL A 37 16.42 -9.75 -8.94
N ASP A 38 17.31 -10.38 -8.18
CA ASP A 38 17.10 -11.74 -7.64
C ASP A 38 16.01 -11.77 -6.54
N ASP A 39 15.94 -10.72 -5.71
CA ASP A 39 14.87 -10.50 -4.74
C ASP A 39 14.36 -9.06 -4.79
N VAL A 40 13.11 -8.90 -5.24
CA VAL A 40 12.47 -7.58 -5.44
C VAL A 40 11.90 -6.99 -4.15
N ARG A 41 11.67 -7.80 -3.11
CA ARG A 41 10.97 -7.38 -1.88
C ARG A 41 11.63 -6.21 -1.16
N PRO A 42 12.98 -6.12 -1.06
CA PRO A 42 13.63 -4.95 -0.45
C PRO A 42 13.37 -3.65 -1.23
N LEU A 43 13.29 -3.70 -2.55
CA LEU A 43 13.02 -2.53 -3.39
C LEU A 43 11.56 -2.08 -3.29
N ILE A 44 10.63 -3.04 -3.29
CA ILE A 44 9.20 -2.79 -3.08
C ILE A 44 8.97 -2.18 -1.69
N ALA A 45 9.58 -2.75 -0.64
CA ALA A 45 9.49 -2.24 0.73
C ALA A 45 10.04 -0.81 0.83
N LYS A 46 11.20 -0.54 0.21
CA LYS A 46 11.80 0.81 0.17
C LYS A 46 10.90 1.84 -0.51
N LYS A 47 10.19 1.47 -1.58
CA LYS A 47 9.35 2.40 -2.34
C LYS A 47 7.98 2.63 -1.68
N PHE A 48 7.34 1.58 -1.18
CA PHE A 48 5.93 1.66 -0.77
C PHE A 48 5.70 1.49 0.74
N ASN A 49 6.62 0.81 1.43
CA ASN A 49 6.61 0.58 2.85
C ASN A 49 5.25 0.08 3.39
N LEU A 50 4.69 -0.92 2.70
CA LEU A 50 3.33 -1.40 2.94
C LEU A 50 3.14 -2.01 4.32
N ARG A 51 4.15 -2.70 4.87
CA ARG A 51 4.06 -3.28 6.22
C ARG A 51 3.82 -2.21 7.28
N GLU A 52 4.57 -1.11 7.26
CA GLU A 52 4.38 -0.02 8.23
C GLU A 52 3.02 0.66 8.02
N LYS A 53 2.61 0.89 6.77
CA LYS A 53 1.31 1.50 6.48
C LYS A 53 0.14 0.66 6.99
N VAL A 54 0.20 -0.66 6.81
CA VAL A 54 -0.82 -1.58 7.35
C VAL A 54 -0.74 -1.62 8.88
N ALA A 55 0.46 -1.68 9.46
CA ALA A 55 0.65 -1.68 10.91
C ALA A 55 0.11 -0.40 11.59
N GLY A 56 0.27 0.76 10.96
CA GLY A 56 -0.28 2.03 11.45
C GLY A 56 -1.80 2.12 11.34
N ALA A 57 -2.39 1.47 10.33
CA ALA A 57 -3.84 1.45 10.14
C ALA A 57 -4.57 0.50 11.12
N VAL A 58 -3.88 -0.47 11.71
CA VAL A 58 -4.45 -1.41 12.68
C VAL A 58 -4.36 -0.92 14.13
N ASP A 59 -3.92 0.32 14.39
CA ASP A 59 -3.92 0.88 15.75
C ASP A 59 -5.36 0.97 16.31
N PRO A 60 -5.72 0.18 17.34
CA PRO A 60 -7.06 0.16 17.92
C PRO A 60 -7.40 1.43 18.72
N SER A 61 -6.42 2.31 18.94
CA SER A 61 -6.56 3.48 19.83
C SER A 61 -7.56 4.53 19.32
N HIS A 62 -8.03 4.43 18.07
CA HIS A 62 -9.01 5.38 17.52
C HIS A 62 -10.49 5.07 17.83
N CYS A 63 -10.79 4.02 18.61
CA CYS A 63 -12.18 3.65 18.93
C CYS A 63 -12.57 3.80 20.41
N ILE A 64 -11.63 4.11 21.33
CA ILE A 64 -11.93 4.23 22.78
C ILE A 64 -11.91 5.70 23.19
N ASN A 65 -12.75 6.55 22.61
CA ASN A 65 -13.00 7.91 23.15
C ASN A 65 -14.39 8.45 22.80
N LYS A 66 -15.39 7.58 22.60
CA LYS A 66 -16.79 7.97 22.83
C LYS A 66 -17.20 7.42 24.20
N VAL A 67 -16.85 8.19 25.24
CA VAL A 67 -17.67 8.17 26.45
C VAL A 67 -18.93 8.93 26.05
N ASP A 68 -20.02 8.20 25.85
CA ASP A 68 -21.33 8.81 25.61
C ASP A 68 -21.74 9.61 26.86
N PRO A 69 -22.08 10.92 26.76
CA PRO A 69 -22.38 11.76 27.93
C PRO A 69 -23.83 11.61 28.44
N PHE A 70 -24.43 10.43 28.30
CA PHE A 70 -25.80 10.16 28.76
C PHE A 70 -25.87 8.81 29.49
N ASP A 71 -25.24 8.77 30.65
CA ASP A 71 -25.67 7.99 31.83
C ASP A 71 -25.81 8.98 33.01
#